data_AF-A0A526YXK6-F1
#
_entry.id   AF-A0A526YXK6-F1
#
_cell.length_a   1.000
_cell.length_b   1.000
_cell.length_c   1.000
_cell.angle_alpha   90.00
_cell.angle_beta   90.00
_cell.angle_gamma   90.00
#
_symmetry.space_group_name_H-M   'P 1'
#
loop_
_entity.id
_entity.type
_entity.pdbx_description
1 polymer ?
#
loop_
_entity_poly.entity_id
_entity_poly.type
_entity_poly.pdbx_seq_one_letter_code
_entity_poly.pdbx_strand_id
1 'polypeptide(L)'
;RSDAVIEPEFKVLSIIGPMYRLRVLGFIIIGSILGILGFWLVPIALSALIPYNKEVLGSSLFLFIAWIFINVHHYFLDNVMWRRGNPEVSKYLFR
;
A
#
# COMPACT_ATOMS: atom_id res chain seq x y z
N ARG A 1 29.16 -35.68 -4.94
CA ARG A 1 29.67 -34.43 -4.32
C ARG A 1 28.46 -33.54 -4.16
N SER A 2 27.97 -33.47 -2.93
CA SER A 2 26.67 -32.91 -2.54
C SER A 2 26.84 -31.43 -2.18
N ASP A 3 26.43 -30.54 -3.07
CA ASP A 3 26.33 -29.12 -2.75
C ASP A 3 24.83 -28.78 -2.70
N ALA A 4 24.16 -29.28 -1.66
CA ALA A 4 22.85 -28.79 -1.28
C ALA A 4 23.03 -27.32 -0.87
N VAL A 5 22.52 -26.42 -1.71
CA VAL A 5 22.45 -24.99 -1.40
C VAL A 5 21.66 -24.86 -0.11
N ILE A 6 22.34 -24.47 0.96
CA ILE A 6 21.75 -24.20 2.25
C ILE A 6 20.75 -23.07 2.04
N GLU A 7 19.45 -23.40 2.06
CA GLU A 7 18.40 -22.39 2.16
C GLU A 7 18.71 -21.52 3.39
N PRO A 8 18.74 -20.18 3.27
CA PRO A 8 19.03 -19.35 4.43
C PRO A 8 17.93 -19.58 5.46
N GLU A 9 18.29 -20.21 6.58
CA GLU A 9 17.42 -20.46 7.72
C GLU A 9 16.63 -19.18 8.04
N PHE A 10 15.31 -19.30 8.07
CA PHE A 10 14.33 -18.30 8.55
C PHE A 10 14.58 -17.79 10.00
N LYS A 11 15.71 -18.14 10.63
CA LYS A 11 16.17 -17.71 11.96
C LYS A 11 16.59 -16.24 12.03
N VAL A 12 16.96 -15.59 10.93
CA VAL A 12 17.42 -14.19 10.97
C VAL A 12 16.27 -13.23 11.36
N LEU A 13 15.01 -13.60 11.09
CA LEU A 13 13.84 -12.82 11.49
C LEU A 13 13.43 -12.99 12.97
N SER A 14 13.93 -14.02 13.68
CA SER A 14 13.55 -14.26 15.08
C SER A 14 14.30 -13.40 16.09
N ILE A 15 15.35 -12.70 15.66
CA ILE A 15 16.21 -11.86 16.50
C ILE A 15 15.68 -10.40 16.59
N ILE A 16 14.79 -10.01 15.70
CA ILE A 16 14.18 -8.66 15.69
C ILE A 16 12.98 -8.68 16.66
N GLY A 17 13.22 -8.27 17.91
CA GLY A 17 12.37 -8.53 19.07
C GLY A 17 10.89 -8.07 19.02
N PRO A 18 10.11 -8.30 20.09
CA PRO A 18 8.65 -8.06 20.14
C PRO A 18 8.22 -6.66 19.70
N MET A 19 9.07 -5.65 19.91
CA MET A 19 8.83 -4.27 19.45
C MET A 19 8.80 -4.13 17.91
N TYR A 20 9.61 -4.89 17.19
CA TYR A 20 9.58 -4.89 15.72
C TYR A 20 8.28 -5.50 15.20
N ARG A 21 7.84 -6.61 15.79
CA ARG A 21 6.55 -7.25 15.46
C ARG A 21 5.37 -6.30 15.71
N LEU A 22 5.40 -5.54 16.81
CA LEU A 22 4.38 -4.53 17.09
C LEU A 22 4.38 -3.39 16.07
N ARG A 23 5.56 -2.93 15.62
CA ARG A 23 5.66 -1.91 14.57
C ARG A 23 5.13 -2.40 13.22
N VAL A 24 5.50 -3.61 12.82
CA VAL A 24 5.00 -4.21 11.57
C VAL A 24 3.49 -4.43 11.64
N LEU A 25 2.98 -4.91 12.78
CA LEU A 25 1.54 -5.07 12.98
C LEU A 25 0.83 -3.71 12.91
N GLY A 26 1.37 -2.67 13.56
CA GLY A 26 0.84 -1.32 13.47
C GLY A 26 0.84 -0.78 12.03
N PHE A 27 1.92 -1.03 11.28
CA PHE A 27 2.01 -0.67 9.86
C PHE A 27 0.91 -1.37 9.03
N ILE A 28 0.72 -2.68 9.22
CA ILE A 28 -0.33 -3.44 8.51
C ILE A 28 -1.71 -2.92 8.86
N ILE A 29 -2.00 -2.68 10.14
CA ILE A 29 -3.31 -2.21 10.60
C ILE A 29 -3.59 -0.82 10.02
N ILE A 30 -2.67 0.13 10.20
CA ILE A 30 -2.85 1.50 9.71
C ILE A 30 -2.96 1.52 8.19
N GLY A 31 -2.09 0.80 7.49
CA GLY A 31 -2.14 0.68 6.02
C GLY A 31 -3.44 0.06 5.54
N SER A 32 -3.96 -0.96 6.23
CA SER A 32 -5.25 -1.58 5.88
C SER A 32 -6.43 -0.62 6.13
N ILE A 33 -6.42 0.11 7.25
CA ILE A 33 -7.45 1.12 7.55
C ILE A 33 -7.45 2.20 6.48
N LEU A 34 -6.28 2.79 6.19
CA LEU A 34 -6.16 3.83 5.16
C LEU A 34 -6.53 3.31 3.77
N GLY A 35 -6.17 2.06 3.45
CA GLY A 35 -6.58 1.38 2.23
C GLY A 35 -8.10 1.26 2.11
N ILE A 36 -8.77 0.72 3.13
CA ILE A 36 -10.24 0.58 3.15
C ILE A 36 -10.92 1.95 3.00
N LEU A 37 -10.42 2.97 3.72
CA LEU A 37 -10.94 4.32 3.65
C LEU A 37 -10.80 4.92 2.25
N GLY A 38 -9.61 4.87 1.67
CA GLY A 38 -9.30 5.51 0.39
C GLY A 38 -9.94 4.81 -0.81
N PHE A 39 -9.96 3.47 -0.83
CA PHE A 39 -10.47 2.72 -1.98
C PHE A 39 -11.98 2.51 -1.96
N TRP A 40 -12.64 2.49 -0.79
CA TRP A 40 -14.07 2.18 -0.71
C TRP A 40 -14.87 3.15 0.14
N LEU A 41 -14.55 3.29 1.43
CA LEU A 41 -15.49 3.94 2.37
C LEU A 41 -15.69 5.42 2.04
N VAL A 42 -14.61 6.18 1.84
CA VAL A 42 -14.70 7.60 1.54
C VAL A 42 -15.37 7.84 0.17
N PRO A 43 -14.97 7.19 -0.93
CA PRO A 43 -15.63 7.40 -2.23
C PRO A 43 -17.11 7.02 -2.26
N ILE A 44 -17.50 5.94 -1.57
CA ILE A 44 -18.91 5.53 -1.46
C ILE A 44 -19.69 6.55 -0.62
N ALA A 45 -19.13 7.01 0.51
CA ALA A 45 -19.75 8.03 1.33
C ALA A 45 -19.95 9.34 0.55
N LEU A 46 -18.95 9.78 -0.23
CA LEU A 46 -19.08 10.96 -1.08
C LEU A 46 -20.18 10.80 -2.14
N SER A 47 -20.33 9.60 -2.72
CA SER A 47 -21.38 9.31 -3.69
C SER A 47 -22.80 9.33 -3.09
N ALA A 48 -22.91 9.11 -1.78
CA ALA A 48 -24.18 9.19 -1.04
C ALA A 48 -24.46 10.60 -0.51
N LEU A 49 -23.43 11.32 -0.06
CA LEU A 49 -23.55 12.60 0.63
C LEU A 49 -23.54 13.81 -0.31
N ILE A 50 -22.82 13.72 -1.43
CA ILE A 50 -22.70 14.84 -2.37
C ILE A 50 -23.75 14.66 -3.48
N PRO A 51 -24.65 15.65 -3.69
CA PRO A 51 -25.56 15.62 -4.80
C PRO A 51 -24.82 15.89 -6.12
N TYR A 52 -25.06 15.05 -7.12
CA TYR A 52 -24.57 15.22 -8.48
C TYR A 52 -25.54 14.53 -9.46
N ASN A 53 -25.45 14.88 -10.74
CA ASN A 53 -26.32 14.27 -11.75
C ASN A 53 -25.86 12.84 -12.08
N LYS A 54 -26.52 11.85 -11.48
CA LYS A 54 -26.23 10.42 -11.65
C LYS A 54 -26.66 9.87 -13.01
N GLU A 55 -27.61 10.50 -13.69
CA GLU A 55 -28.04 10.09 -15.03
C GLU A 55 -26.95 10.39 -16.06
N VAL A 56 -26.20 11.47 -15.86
CA VAL A 56 -25.11 11.89 -16.73
C VAL A 56 -23.77 11.24 -16.34
N LEU A 57 -23.46 11.21 -15.03
CA LEU A 57 -22.13 10.83 -14.54
C LEU A 57 -22.04 9.40 -13.98
N GLY A 58 -23.16 8.68 -13.90
CA GLY A 58 -23.25 7.35 -13.29
C GLY A 58 -23.27 7.37 -11.76
N SER A 59 -23.54 6.24 -11.11
CA SER A 59 -23.67 6.17 -9.64
C SER A 59 -22.34 6.03 -8.88
N SER A 60 -21.24 5.78 -9.59
CA SER A 60 -19.92 5.44 -9.04
C SER A 60 -18.85 6.51 -9.30
N LEU A 61 -19.25 7.74 -9.62
CA LEU A 61 -18.35 8.83 -10.01
C LEU A 61 -17.16 9.00 -9.05
N PHE A 62 -17.41 9.12 -7.75
CA PHE A 62 -16.34 9.34 -6.78
C PHE A 62 -15.44 8.12 -6.62
N LEU A 63 -15.98 6.90 -6.74
CA LEU A 63 -15.19 5.67 -6.74
C LEU A 63 -14.24 5.66 -7.95
N PHE A 64 -14.75 5.98 -9.14
CA PHE A 64 -13.95 6.11 -10.35
C PHE A 64 -12.83 7.14 -10.18
N ILE A 65 -13.15 8.35 -9.72
CA ILE A 65 -12.17 9.42 -9.48
C ILE A 65 -11.09 8.96 -8.49
N ALA A 66 -11.50 8.40 -7.34
CA ALA A 66 -10.57 7.94 -6.32
C ALA A 66 -9.66 6.82 -6.83
N TRP A 67 -10.21 5.83 -7.52
CA TRP A 67 -9.42 4.72 -8.07
C TRP A 67 -8.45 5.21 -9.14
N ILE A 68 -8.87 6.08 -10.06
CA ILE A 68 -7.96 6.66 -11.05
C ILE A 68 -6.86 7.47 -10.36
N PHE A 69 -7.21 8.33 -9.41
CA PHE A 69 -6.22 9.11 -8.65
C PHE A 69 -5.21 8.20 -7.95
N ILE A 70 -5.68 7.19 -7.22
CA ILE A 70 -4.83 6.23 -6.52
C ILE A 70 -3.93 5.49 -7.50
N ASN A 71 -4.48 4.93 -8.59
CA ASN A 71 -3.69 4.20 -9.58
C ASN A 71 -2.62 5.07 -10.23
N VAL A 72 -2.94 6.31 -10.61
CA VAL A 72 -1.98 7.25 -11.20
C VAL A 72 -0.93 7.69 -10.18
N HIS A 73 -1.34 7.98 -8.95
CA HIS A 73 -0.44 8.31 -7.85
C HIS A 73 0.56 7.18 -7.59
N HIS A 74 0.06 5.94 -7.51
CA HIS A 74 0.90 4.75 -7.38
C HIS A 74 1.82 4.56 -8.58
N TYR A 75 1.32 4.73 -9.81
CA TYR A 75 2.19 4.69 -10.99
C TYR A 75 3.37 5.64 -10.85
N PHE A 76 3.17 6.88 -10.38
CA PHE A 76 4.27 7.81 -10.14
C PHE A 76 5.18 7.39 -8.98
N LEU A 77 4.62 6.99 -7.84
CA LEU A 77 5.41 6.52 -6.70
C LEU A 77 6.26 5.31 -7.06
N ASP A 78 5.71 4.36 -7.80
CA ASP A 78 6.38 3.16 -8.23
C ASP A 78 7.49 3.49 -9.23
N ASN A 79 7.24 4.44 -10.12
CA ASN A 79 8.25 4.97 -11.03
C ASN A 79 9.39 5.72 -10.32
N VAL A 80 9.21 6.19 -9.08
CA VAL A 80 10.27 6.88 -8.31
C VAL A 80 10.96 5.93 -7.33
N MET A 81 10.19 5.13 -6.59
CA MET A 81 10.69 4.21 -5.55
C MET A 81 11.29 2.93 -6.16
N TRP A 82 10.65 2.34 -7.16
CA TRP A 82 11.02 1.02 -7.69
C TRP A 82 11.91 1.07 -8.94
N ARG A 83 12.45 2.25 -9.29
CA ARG A 83 13.59 2.32 -10.21
C ARG A 83 14.82 1.72 -9.53
N ARG A 84 15.15 0.50 -9.93
CA ARG A 84 16.37 -0.24 -9.57
C ARG A 84 17.59 0.69 -9.70
N GLY A 85 18.10 1.18 -8.58
CA GLY A 85 19.28 2.05 -8.53
C GLY A 85 19.20 3.29 -7.63
N ASN A 86 18.07 3.60 -6.97
CA ASN A 86 18.01 4.76 -6.06
C ASN A 86 18.62 4.42 -4.67
N PRO A 87 19.81 4.94 -4.32
CA PRO A 87 20.46 4.65 -3.04
C PRO A 87 19.65 5.13 -1.83
N GLU A 88 18.81 6.15 -2.00
CA GLU A 88 17.97 6.69 -0.92
C GLU A 88 16.82 5.74 -0.55
N VAL A 89 16.21 5.08 -1.54
CA VAL A 89 15.11 4.12 -1.27
C VAL A 89 15.60 2.93 -0.46
N SER A 90 16.81 2.41 -0.76
CA SER A 90 17.44 1.34 0.02
C SER A 90 17.80 1.76 1.44
N LYS A 91 18.10 3.05 1.66
CA LYS A 91 18.61 3.57 2.94
C LYS A 91 17.50 3.85 3.96
N TYR A 92 16.30 4.21 3.50
CA TYR A 92 15.22 4.68 4.38
C TYR A 92 14.03 3.72 4.53
N LEU A 93 13.87 2.73 3.63
CA LEU A 93 12.68 1.87 3.64
C LEU A 93 12.81 0.59 4.50
N PHE A 94 14.02 0.08 4.74
CA PHE A 94 14.23 -1.19 5.48
C PHE A 94 15.45 -1.16 6.42
N ARG A 95 15.34 -0.49 7.57
CA ARG A 95 16.31 -0.60 8.66
C ARG A 95 15.67 -1.09 9.95
#